data_AF-A0A2D6QU28-F1
#
_entry.id   AF-A0A2D6QU28-F1
#
_cell.length_a   1.000
_cell.length_b   1.000
_cell.length_c   1.000
_cell.angle_alpha   90.00
_cell.angle_beta   90.00
_cell.angle_gamma   90.00
#
_symmetry.space_group_name_H-M   'P 1'
#
loop_
_entity.id
_entity.type
_entity.pdbx_description
1 polymer ?
#
loop_
_entity_poly.entity_id
_entity_poly.type
_entity_poly.pdbx_seq_one_letter_code
_entity_poly.pdbx_strand_id
1 'polypeptide(L)' 'MKSDDFYLPFEEVSLDSWNIGILGNLTIPFLTIRAFIPIMKENKKGSIINISSHYGIVGNDQ' A
#
# COMPACT_ATOMS: atom_id res chain seq x y z
N MET A 1 7.12 -7.53 -0.12
CA MET A 1 8.58 -7.76 -0.06
C MET A 1 9.18 -6.64 0.77
N LYS A 2 10.11 -6.96 1.67
CA LYS A 2 10.97 -5.95 2.31
C LYS A 2 12.25 -5.87 1.49
N SER A 3 12.73 -4.66 1.24
CA SER A 3 14.05 -4.40 0.69
C SER A 3 15.13 -4.64 1.74
N ASP A 4 16.38 -4.76 1.30
CA ASP A 4 17.52 -5.02 2.20
C ASP A 4 17.82 -3.83 3.13
N ASP A 5 17.49 -2.61 2.72
CA ASP A 5 17.68 -1.36 3.48
C ASP A 5 16.47 -0.95 4.33
N PHE A 6 15.45 -1.81 4.47
CA PHE A 6 14.19 -1.48 5.15
C PHE A 6 14.37 -1.02 6.61
N TYR A 7 15.46 -1.43 7.26
CA TYR A 7 15.78 -1.09 8.66
C TYR A 7 16.86 -0.01 8.80
N LEU A 8 17.30 0.62 7.70
CA LEU A 8 18.22 1.74 7.78
C LEU A 8 17.52 3.01 8.29
N PRO A 9 18.27 3.98 8.84
CA PRO A 9 17.75 5.33 9.09
C PRO A 9 17.05 5.91 7.86
N PHE A 10 16.06 6.77 8.07
CA PHE A 10 15.21 7.30 6.99
C PHE A 10 16.02 7.94 5.85
N GLU A 11 17.06 8.68 6.20
CA GLU A 11 17.98 9.38 5.29
C GLU A 11 18.89 8.44 4.47
N GLU A 12 18.96 7.15 4.85
CA GLU A 12 19.76 6.13 4.17
C GLU A 12 18.91 5.19 3.29
N VAL A 13 17.56 5.26 3.39
CA VAL A 13 16.66 4.44 2.57
C VAL A 13 16.75 4.86 1.11
N SER A 14 17.03 3.90 0.22
CA SER A 14 17.10 4.17 -1.20
C SER A 14 15.72 4.44 -1.82
N LEU A 15 15.69 5.19 -2.91
CA LEU A 15 14.46 5.45 -3.66
C LEU A 15 13.80 4.16 -4.18
N ASP A 16 14.60 3.17 -4.59
CA ASP A 16 14.10 1.89 -5.09
C ASP A 16 13.36 1.12 -3.99
N SER A 17 13.91 1.12 -2.79
CA SER A 17 13.30 0.49 -1.63
C SER A 17 12.04 1.20 -1.14
N TRP A 18 12.06 2.53 -1.12
CA TRP A 18 10.86 3.34 -0.93
C TRP A 18 9.77 2.94 -1.92
N ASN A 19 10.13 2.81 -3.20
CA ASN A 19 9.19 2.44 -4.26
C ASN A 19 8.63 1.03 -4.09
N ILE A 20 9.39 0.07 -3.55
CA ILE A 20 8.86 -1.27 -3.19
C ILE A 20 7.75 -1.15 -2.13
N GLY A 21 7.95 -0.31 -1.11
CA GLY A 21 6.97 -0.03 -0.07
C GLY A 21 5.68 0.60 -0.63
N ILE A 22 5.82 1.62 -1.47
CA ILE A 22 4.69 2.29 -2.14
C ILE A 22 3.96 1.34 -3.10
N LEU A 23 4.71 0.56 -3.88
CA LEU A 23 4.17 -0.41 -4.81
C LEU A 23 3.27 -1.43 -4.08
N GLY A 24 3.77 -1.99 -2.99
CA GLY A 24 3.05 -3.00 -2.21
C GLY A 24 1.82 -2.45 -1.49
N ASN A 25 1.97 -1.30 -0.80
CA ASN A 25 0.94 -0.83 0.13
C ASN A 25 -0.08 0.13 -0.49
N LEU A 26 0.24 0.78 -1.61
CA LEU A 26 -0.63 1.78 -2.24
C LEU A 26 -0.95 1.46 -3.70
N THR A 27 0.08 1.27 -4.53
CA THR A 27 -0.12 1.11 -5.97
C THR A 27 -0.88 -0.17 -6.30
N ILE A 28 -0.49 -1.31 -5.73
CA ILE A 28 -1.19 -2.58 -5.98
C ILE A 28 -2.66 -2.52 -5.53
N PRO A 29 -3.01 -2.10 -4.30
CA PRO A 29 -4.40 -1.91 -3.91
C PRO A 29 -5.18 -1.00 -4.86
N PHE A 30 -4.61 0.14 -5.27
CA PHE A 30 -5.24 1.02 -6.25
C PHE A 30 -5.54 0.31 -7.58
N LEU A 31 -4.55 -0.39 -8.14
CA LEU A 31 -4.69 -1.10 -9.41
C LEU A 31 -5.73 -2.22 -9.33
N THR A 32 -5.73 -2.98 -8.22
CA THR A 32 -6.72 -4.02 -7.94
C THR A 32 -8.12 -3.42 -7.88
N ILE A 33 -8.33 -2.39 -7.05
CA ILE A 33 -9.63 -1.71 -6.93
C ILE A 33 -10.10 -1.20 -8.29
N ARG A 34 -9.23 -0.56 -9.05
CA ARG A 34 -9.53 -0.05 -10.40
C ARG A 34 -9.97 -1.16 -11.35
N ALA A 35 -9.40 -2.36 -11.24
CA ALA A 35 -9.77 -3.49 -12.08
C ALA A 35 -11.16 -4.06 -11.72
N PHE A 36 -11.53 -4.09 -10.43
CA PHE A 36 -12.79 -4.70 -9.97
C PHE A 36 -13.96 -3.71 -9.87
N ILE A 37 -13.72 -2.40 -9.79
CA ILE A 37 -14.80 -1.42 -9.63
C ILE A 37 -15.85 -1.43 -10.76
N PRO A 38 -15.53 -1.69 -12.06
CA PRO A 38 -16.54 -1.67 -13.11
C PRO A 38 -17.60 -2.76 -12.94
N ILE A 39 -17.18 -4.00 -12.65
CA ILE A 39 -18.11 -5.12 -12.46
C ILE A 39 -18.94 -4.98 -11.17
N MET A 40 -18.38 -4.38 -10.12
CA MET A 40 -19.15 -4.07 -8.90
C MET A 40 -20.24 -3.03 -9.15
N LYS A 41 -19.96 -2.03 -10.01
CA LYS A 41 -20.94 -1.03 -10.45
C LYS A 41 -22.06 -1.66 -11.29
N GLU A 42 -21.71 -2.51 -12.25
CA GLU A 42 -22.67 -3.25 -13.08
C GLU A 42 -23.62 -4.09 -12.22
N ASN A 43 -23.06 -4.84 -11.27
CA ASN A 43 -23.82 -5.71 -10.37
C ASN A 43 -24.56 -4.95 -9.26
N LYS A 44 -24.35 -3.63 -9.14
CA LYS A 44 -24.88 -2.78 -8.06
C LYS A 44 -24.60 -3.34 -6.66
N LYS A 45 -23.53 -4.13 -6.52
CA LYS A 45 -23.18 -4.88 -5.31
C LYS A 45 -21.69 -5.16 -5.28
N GLY A 46 -21.12 -5.06 -4.08
CA GLY A 46 -19.74 -5.42 -3.80
C GLY A 46 -19.24 -4.73 -2.54
N SER A 47 -18.15 -5.23 -1.96
CA SER A 47 -17.44 -4.56 -0.87
C SER A 47 -15.94 -4.66 -1.11
N ILE A 48 -15.23 -3.56 -0.83
CA ILE A 48 -13.78 -3.46 -0.89
C ILE A 48 -13.31 -3.18 0.53
N ILE A 49 -12.49 -4.06 1.08
CA ILE A 49 -11.94 -3.93 2.44
C ILE A 49 -10.42 -3.87 2.31
N ASN A 50 -9.84 -2.70 2.55
CA ASN A 50 -8.39 -2.53 2.65
C ASN A 50 -7.96 -2.76 4.11
N ILE A 51 -6.87 -3.50 4.30
CA ILE A 51 -6.26 -3.67 5.62
C ILE A 51 -5.19 -2.60 5.77
N SER A 52 -5.30 -1.80 6.84
CA SER A 52 -4.33 -0.77 7.20
C SER A 52 -3.74 -1.07 8.59
N SER A 53 -2.91 -0.17 9.10
CA SER A 53 -2.29 -0.27 10.41
C SER A 53 -2.56 0.97 11.24
N HIS A 54 -2.31 0.89 12.55
CA HIS A 54 -2.34 2.05 13.44
C HIS A 54 -1.42 3.17 12.94
N TYR A 55 -0.26 2.80 12.39
CA TYR A 55 0.70 3.74 11.82
C TYR A 55 0.28 4.39 10.49
N GLY A 56 -0.90 4.03 9.96
CA GLY A 56 -1.55 4.82 8.91
C GLY A 56 -2.22 6.10 9.44
N ILE A 57 -2.37 6.22 10.75
CA ILE A 57 -3.03 7.35 11.44
C ILE A 57 -2.03 8.15 12.27
N VAL A 58 -1.07 7.48 12.91
CA VAL A 58 -0.03 8.09 13.73
C VAL A 58 1.35 7.74 13.20
N GLY A 59 2.36 8.57 13.48
CA GLY A 59 3.75 8.22 13.19
C GLY A 59 4.17 6.94 13.91
N ASN A 60 5.13 6.21 13.34
CA ASN A 60 5.72 5.07 14.04
C ASN A 60 6.42 5.53 15.33
N ASP A 61 6.47 4.63 16.30
CA ASP A 61 7.10 4.80 17.61
C ASP A 61 8.60 4.46 17.59
N GLN A 62 9.21 4.42 16.41
CA GLN A 62 10.65 4.24 16.25
C GLN A 62 11.40 5.56 16.40
#